data_AF-A0A1F5DBT6-F1
#
_entry.id   AF-A0A1F5DBT6-F1
#
_cell.length_a   1.000
_cell.length_b   1.000
_cell.length_c   1.000
_cell.angle_alpha   90.00
_cell.angle_beta   90.00
_cell.angle_gamma   90.00
#
_symmetry.space_group_name_H-M   'P 1'
#
loop_
_entity.id
_entity.type
_entity.pdbx_description
1 polymer ?
#
loop_
_entity_poly.entity_id
_entity_poly.type
_entity_poly.pdbx_seq_one_letter_code
_entity_poly.pdbx_strand_id
1 'polypeptide(L)'
;MELKNPIRVYLFNILLILLITGSNLNYASGSSLEVEIDDGEAKVLIESILYQNITKFPEIDTNISGSELNMAKSDFEDALNVQARKPLNVSSLSIYVKSNDSWLNVSATFELDGVSSVENDVISTDLSWIPFKVLSDLKVGNLSYNLVGEEYLRPAIYELANQSAPSHELANQSNVNFFSPFYTPITTSMAMNIAGNVSTFDFNQFSTNFTSWSKYFDEKSFTTSWNLPTRTILDLRVQVTSENATDLRTGAEFYSYADAYATVSIPGQGVIVDHSVICENSSNRYSIIMLTNIIVLISLVIVSRYAGKRLMDTKRTPN
;
A
#
# COMPACT_ATOMS: atom_id res chain seq x y z
N MET A 1 -23.90 -41.53 29.68
CA MET A 1 -24.79 -40.64 28.90
C MET A 1 -24.23 -39.23 29.06
N GLU A 2 -23.17 -38.93 28.31
CA GLU A 2 -22.48 -37.64 28.40
C GLU A 2 -23.17 -36.63 27.48
N LEU A 3 -23.80 -35.62 28.07
CA LEU A 3 -24.25 -34.44 27.33
C LEU A 3 -23.02 -33.66 26.88
N LYS A 4 -22.55 -33.96 25.66
CA LYS A 4 -21.62 -33.11 24.91
C LYS A 4 -22.24 -31.71 24.83
N ASN A 5 -21.69 -30.79 25.60
CA ASN A 5 -22.21 -29.44 25.81
C ASN A 5 -22.34 -28.72 24.45
N PRO A 6 -23.55 -28.57 23.87
CA PRO A 6 -23.73 -28.06 22.52
C PRO A 6 -23.18 -26.63 22.37
N ILE A 7 -23.17 -25.88 23.48
CA ILE A 7 -22.65 -24.51 23.57
C ILE A 7 -21.16 -24.42 23.21
N ARG A 8 -20.33 -25.43 23.56
CA ARG A 8 -18.91 -25.44 23.19
C ARG A 8 -18.69 -25.67 21.69
N VAL A 9 -19.57 -26.46 21.07
CA VAL A 9 -19.54 -26.70 19.61
C VAL A 9 -19.96 -25.44 18.86
N TYR A 10 -20.97 -24.72 19.35
CA TYR A 10 -21.37 -23.43 18.76
C TYR A 10 -20.29 -22.35 18.91
N LEU A 11 -19.67 -22.21 20.08
CA LEU A 11 -18.58 -21.25 20.30
C LEU A 11 -17.35 -21.55 19.43
N PHE A 12 -16.99 -22.82 19.27
CA PHE A 12 -15.89 -23.22 18.41
C PHE A 12 -16.20 -22.96 16.93
N ASN A 13 -17.44 -23.22 16.48
CA ASN A 13 -17.86 -22.91 15.11
C ASN A 13 -17.94 -21.40 14.84
N ILE A 14 -18.38 -20.60 15.81
CA ILE A 14 -18.40 -19.13 15.69
C ILE A 14 -16.96 -18.59 15.61
N LEU A 15 -16.04 -19.11 16.43
CA LEU A 15 -14.62 -18.74 16.39
C LEU A 15 -13.98 -19.16 15.06
N LEU A 16 -14.32 -20.34 14.52
CA LEU A 16 -13.84 -20.83 13.23
C LEU A 16 -14.40 -19.99 12.07
N ILE A 17 -15.66 -19.58 12.13
CA ILE A 17 -16.28 -18.67 11.15
C ILE A 17 -15.60 -17.29 11.20
N LEU A 18 -15.32 -16.76 12.40
CA LEU A 18 -14.57 -15.51 12.59
C LEU A 18 -13.13 -15.58 12.07
N LEU A 19 -12.46 -16.74 12.22
CA LEU A 19 -11.12 -16.99 11.67
C LEU A 19 -11.11 -17.19 10.15
N ILE A 20 -12.18 -17.74 9.56
CA ILE A 20 -12.31 -17.92 8.11
C ILE A 20 -12.70 -16.59 7.44
N THR A 21 -13.51 -15.75 8.10
CA THR A 21 -13.81 -14.38 7.62
C THR A 21 -12.67 -13.38 7.83
N GLY A 22 -11.59 -13.78 8.51
CA GLY A 22 -10.36 -13.00 8.64
C GLY A 22 -9.43 -13.10 7.43
N SER A 23 -9.83 -13.83 6.38
CA SER A 23 -9.09 -13.86 5.12
C SER A 23 -9.29 -12.53 4.38
N ASN A 24 -8.22 -11.72 4.38
CA ASN A 24 -7.95 -10.57 3.53
C ASN A 24 -9.20 -9.95 2.89
N LEU A 25 -9.77 -8.95 3.59
CA LEU A 25 -10.46 -7.88 2.89
C LEU A 25 -9.40 -7.22 1.99
N ASN A 26 -9.26 -7.71 0.76
CA ASN A 26 -8.74 -6.90 -0.33
C ASN A 26 -9.71 -5.74 -0.42
N TYR A 27 -9.34 -4.61 0.18
CA TYR A 27 -10.08 -3.37 0.07
C TYR A 27 -10.04 -3.01 -1.41
N ALA A 28 -11.10 -3.39 -2.12
CA ALA A 28 -11.31 -3.02 -3.51
C ALA A 28 -11.64 -1.52 -3.55
N SER A 29 -10.61 -0.68 -3.43
CA SER A 29 -10.49 0.70 -3.93
C SER A 29 -9.35 1.41 -3.22
N GLY A 30 -8.37 1.91 -3.97
CA GLY A 30 -7.33 2.80 -3.49
C GLY A 30 -5.97 2.60 -4.15
N SER A 31 -5.11 3.61 -4.06
CA SER A 31 -3.70 3.58 -4.41
C SER A 31 -2.92 2.58 -3.55
N SER A 32 -2.52 1.46 -4.14
CA SER A 32 -1.66 0.48 -3.50
C SER A 32 -0.19 0.70 -3.90
N LEU A 33 0.70 0.42 -2.95
CA LEU A 33 2.13 0.25 -3.19
C LEU A 33 2.56 -1.07 -2.58
N GLU A 34 2.96 -2.01 -3.43
CA GLU A 34 3.52 -3.28 -3.03
C GLU A 34 5.00 -3.31 -3.39
N VAL A 35 5.82 -3.61 -2.39
CA VAL A 35 7.27 -3.74 -2.54
C VAL A 35 7.66 -5.15 -2.12
N GLU A 36 8.24 -5.90 -3.04
CA GLU A 36 8.86 -7.19 -2.78
C GLU A 36 10.37 -7.03 -2.93
N ILE A 37 11.12 -7.27 -1.85
CA ILE A 37 12.57 -7.21 -1.88
C ILE A 37 13.10 -8.62 -1.95
N ASP A 38 13.87 -8.92 -2.98
CA ASP A 38 14.54 -10.20 -3.17
C ASP A 38 15.93 -9.98 -3.75
N ASP A 39 16.91 -10.75 -3.27
CA ASP A 39 18.32 -10.69 -3.67
C ASP A 39 18.95 -9.27 -3.75
N GLY A 40 18.44 -8.33 -2.96
CA GLY A 40 18.94 -6.94 -2.92
C GLY A 40 18.35 -5.99 -3.97
N GLU A 41 17.39 -6.47 -4.76
CA GLU A 41 16.56 -5.69 -5.67
C GLU A 41 15.16 -5.51 -5.07
N ALA A 42 14.51 -4.39 -5.34
CA ALA A 42 13.11 -4.19 -4.99
C ALA A 42 12.23 -4.20 -6.24
N LYS A 43 11.29 -5.14 -6.28
CA LYS A 43 10.19 -5.15 -7.24
C LYS A 43 9.04 -4.33 -6.68
N VAL A 44 8.60 -3.35 -7.45
CA VAL A 44 7.58 -2.39 -7.05
C VAL A 44 6.38 -2.52 -7.96
N LEU A 45 5.21 -2.70 -7.35
CA LEU A 45 3.91 -2.65 -8.00
C LEU A 45 3.11 -1.50 -7.38
N ILE A 46 2.58 -0.66 -8.25
CA ILE A 46 1.68 0.43 -7.90
C ILE A 46 0.38 0.21 -8.64
N GLU A 47 -0.73 0.36 -7.94
CA GLU A 47 -2.05 0.46 -8.56
C GLU A 47 -2.79 1.64 -7.96
N SER A 48 -2.96 2.71 -8.72
CA SER A 48 -3.68 3.92 -8.30
C SER A 48 -5.02 4.03 -8.97
N ILE A 49 -6.09 3.96 -8.17
CA ILE A 49 -7.47 4.05 -8.63
C ILE A 49 -8.16 5.27 -8.04
N LEU A 50 -8.71 6.10 -8.92
CA LEU A 50 -9.51 7.26 -8.57
C LEU A 50 -10.94 7.07 -9.07
N TYR A 51 -11.91 7.16 -8.17
CA TYR A 51 -13.34 7.14 -8.51
C TYR A 51 -13.93 8.53 -8.36
N GLN A 52 -14.71 8.98 -9.34
CA GLN A 52 -15.35 10.30 -9.30
C GLN A 52 -16.60 10.38 -10.17
N ASN A 53 -17.49 11.33 -9.89
CA ASN A 53 -18.56 11.75 -10.79
C ASN A 53 -18.67 13.29 -10.93
N ILE A 54 -17.62 14.03 -10.56
CA ILE A 54 -17.50 15.49 -10.59
C ILE A 54 -17.20 16.00 -12.01
N THR A 55 -16.45 15.22 -12.79
CA THR A 55 -15.95 15.57 -14.13
C THR A 55 -15.96 14.34 -15.05
N LYS A 56 -15.39 14.45 -16.25
CA LYS A 56 -15.26 13.35 -17.20
C LYS A 56 -13.81 13.17 -17.62
N PHE A 57 -13.28 11.96 -17.45
CA PHE A 57 -11.98 11.62 -18.02
C PHE A 57 -12.13 11.14 -19.47
N PRO A 58 -11.13 11.41 -20.34
CA PRO A 58 -11.01 10.73 -21.63
C PRO A 58 -11.01 9.21 -21.48
N GLU A 59 -11.70 8.49 -22.37
CA GLU A 59 -11.66 7.03 -22.41
C GLU A 59 -10.35 6.54 -23.03
N ILE A 60 -9.56 5.81 -22.24
CA ILE A 60 -8.25 5.28 -22.64
C ILE A 60 -8.08 3.87 -22.06
N ASP A 61 -7.43 2.99 -22.81
CA ASP A 61 -6.98 1.66 -22.37
C ASP A 61 -5.69 1.35 -23.11
N THR A 62 -4.54 1.62 -22.49
CA THR A 62 -3.24 1.49 -23.17
C THR A 62 -2.08 1.26 -22.22
N ASN A 63 -1.06 0.56 -22.72
CA ASN A 63 0.26 0.56 -22.13
C ASN A 63 1.07 1.75 -22.66
N ILE A 64 1.76 2.45 -21.77
CA ILE A 64 2.67 3.54 -22.14
C ILE A 64 3.92 2.95 -22.77
N SER A 65 4.41 3.54 -23.86
CA SER A 65 5.57 3.04 -24.58
C SER A 65 6.36 4.17 -25.25
N GLY A 66 7.52 3.84 -25.84
CA GLY A 66 8.32 4.80 -26.60
C GLY A 66 8.89 5.94 -25.74
N SER A 67 8.86 7.17 -26.28
CA SER A 67 9.43 8.35 -25.61
C SER A 67 8.70 8.70 -24.32
N GLU A 68 7.38 8.49 -24.25
CA GLU A 68 6.56 8.78 -23.07
C GLU A 68 6.97 7.90 -21.88
N LEU A 69 7.22 6.61 -22.13
CA LEU A 69 7.71 5.69 -21.11
C LEU A 69 9.13 6.06 -20.64
N ASN A 70 10.00 6.49 -21.55
CA ASN A 70 11.37 6.93 -21.19
C ASN A 70 11.38 8.21 -20.35
N MET A 71 10.49 9.16 -20.65
CA MET A 71 10.33 10.37 -19.83
C MET A 71 9.76 10.02 -18.46
N ALA A 72 8.70 9.20 -18.40
CA ALA A 72 8.14 8.72 -17.14
C ALA A 72 9.21 7.99 -16.31
N LYS A 73 10.06 7.17 -16.93
CA LYS A 73 11.19 6.53 -16.25
C LYS A 73 12.10 7.54 -15.56
N SER A 74 12.51 8.59 -16.28
CA SER A 74 13.36 9.66 -15.72
C SER A 74 12.65 10.37 -14.56
N ASP A 75 11.35 10.67 -14.71
CA ASP A 75 10.56 11.34 -13.66
C ASP A 75 10.40 10.48 -12.40
N PHE A 76 10.25 9.15 -12.56
CA PHE A 76 10.25 8.20 -11.45
C PHE A 76 11.60 8.15 -10.75
N GLU A 77 12.70 8.04 -11.50
CA GLU A 77 14.05 8.05 -10.94
C GLU A 77 14.31 9.34 -10.15
N ASP A 78 13.97 10.49 -10.70
CA ASP A 78 14.12 11.78 -10.03
C ASP A 78 13.29 11.83 -8.74
N ALA A 79 12.03 11.39 -8.78
CA ALA A 79 11.14 11.38 -7.62
C ALA A 79 11.61 10.45 -6.50
N LEU A 80 12.07 9.24 -6.84
CA LEU A 80 12.56 8.24 -5.88
C LEU A 80 13.85 8.70 -5.21
N ASN A 81 14.73 9.37 -5.97
CA ASN A 81 16.02 9.84 -5.48
C ASN A 81 15.93 11.08 -4.56
N VAL A 82 14.77 11.74 -4.42
CA VAL A 82 14.61 12.90 -3.53
C VAL A 82 14.88 12.55 -2.07
N GLN A 83 14.39 11.39 -1.60
CA GLN A 83 14.51 10.96 -0.20
C GLN A 83 15.48 9.79 -0.01
N ALA A 84 15.92 9.15 -1.09
CA ALA A 84 16.82 8.01 -1.03
C ALA A 84 18.19 8.39 -0.44
N ARG A 85 18.75 7.51 0.39
CA ARG A 85 20.10 7.72 0.96
C ARG A 85 21.22 7.43 -0.03
N LYS A 86 20.92 6.70 -1.10
CA LYS A 86 21.84 6.31 -2.18
C LYS A 86 21.15 6.49 -3.53
N PRO A 87 21.91 6.71 -4.62
CA PRO A 87 21.35 6.75 -5.95
C PRO A 87 20.62 5.44 -6.29
N LEU A 88 19.38 5.57 -6.74
CA LEU A 88 18.52 4.49 -7.19
C LEU A 88 18.36 4.56 -8.70
N ASN A 89 18.30 3.39 -9.33
CA ASN A 89 18.07 3.25 -10.76
C ASN A 89 16.80 2.43 -10.98
N VAL A 90 15.92 2.91 -11.87
CA VAL A 90 14.69 2.21 -12.22
C VAL A 90 15.00 1.31 -13.41
N SER A 91 14.51 0.08 -13.39
CA SER A 91 14.59 -0.85 -14.51
C SER A 91 13.22 -1.48 -14.76
N SER A 92 13.04 -2.04 -15.96
CA SER A 92 11.81 -2.78 -16.31
C SER A 92 10.49 -2.00 -16.11
N LEU A 93 10.51 -0.66 -16.20
CA LEU A 93 9.31 0.17 -16.00
C LEU A 93 8.25 -0.17 -17.04
N SER A 94 7.05 -0.49 -16.57
CA SER A 94 5.84 -0.64 -17.35
C SER A 94 4.74 0.16 -16.69
N ILE A 95 3.99 0.92 -17.48
CA ILE A 95 2.85 1.71 -17.01
C ILE A 95 1.64 1.35 -17.86
N TYR A 96 0.56 1.01 -17.20
CA TYR A 96 -0.74 0.76 -17.81
C TYR A 96 -1.73 1.82 -17.33
N VAL A 97 -2.47 2.40 -18.27
CA VAL A 97 -3.47 3.43 -17.98
C VAL A 97 -4.80 2.99 -18.56
N LYS A 98 -5.82 2.98 -17.69
CA LYS A 98 -7.20 2.73 -18.06
C LYS A 98 -8.12 3.74 -17.44
N SER A 99 -8.96 4.36 -18.24
CA SER A 99 -9.91 5.37 -17.79
C SER A 99 -11.23 5.30 -18.54
N ASN A 100 -12.28 5.74 -17.88
CA ASN A 100 -13.54 6.11 -18.51
C ASN A 100 -14.09 7.39 -17.84
N ASP A 101 -15.32 7.78 -18.18
CA ASP A 101 -15.99 8.97 -17.65
C ASP A 101 -15.88 9.15 -16.12
N SER A 102 -15.91 8.08 -15.31
CA SER A 102 -16.07 8.15 -13.86
C SER A 102 -14.93 7.51 -13.05
N TRP A 103 -13.95 6.87 -13.69
CA TRP A 103 -12.80 6.33 -12.98
C TRP A 103 -11.53 6.35 -13.84
N LEU A 104 -10.41 6.38 -13.13
CA LEU A 104 -9.06 6.26 -13.68
C LEU A 104 -8.31 5.23 -12.85
N ASN A 105 -7.67 4.29 -13.52
CA ASN A 105 -6.69 3.37 -12.94
C ASN A 105 -5.37 3.53 -13.68
N VAL A 106 -4.33 3.75 -12.90
CA VAL A 106 -2.96 3.79 -13.36
C VAL A 106 -2.19 2.74 -12.59
N SER A 107 -1.67 1.74 -13.31
CA SER A 107 -0.81 0.72 -12.72
C SER A 107 0.62 0.93 -13.20
N ALA A 108 1.60 0.83 -12.32
CA ALA A 108 3.01 0.89 -12.67
C ALA A 108 3.77 -0.27 -12.02
N THR A 109 4.64 -0.92 -12.78
CA THR A 109 5.55 -1.95 -12.28
C THR A 109 6.96 -1.60 -12.66
N PHE A 110 7.90 -1.72 -11.72
CA PHE A 110 9.32 -1.52 -12.00
C PHE A 110 10.20 -2.26 -11.00
N GLU A 111 11.46 -2.41 -11.37
CA GLU A 111 12.53 -2.90 -10.53
C GLU A 111 13.41 -1.71 -10.10
N LEU A 112 13.91 -1.78 -8.88
CA LEU A 112 14.66 -0.71 -8.26
C LEU A 112 16.00 -1.23 -7.72
N ASP A 113 17.07 -0.77 -8.35
CA ASP A 113 18.44 -1.11 -8.00
C ASP A 113 19.01 -0.14 -6.96
N GLY A 114 19.95 -0.60 -6.15
CA GLY A 114 20.69 0.26 -5.20
C GLY A 114 19.99 0.49 -3.86
N VAL A 115 18.83 -0.14 -3.63
CA VAL A 115 18.08 -0.08 -2.37
C VAL A 115 18.76 -0.88 -1.26
N SER A 116 19.47 -1.95 -1.59
CA SER A 116 20.07 -2.85 -0.60
C SER A 116 21.58 -2.75 -0.54
N SER A 117 22.12 -3.09 0.62
CA SER A 117 23.55 -3.36 0.82
C SER A 117 23.73 -4.60 1.67
N VAL A 118 24.76 -5.38 1.33
CA VAL A 118 25.11 -6.61 2.05
C VAL A 118 26.37 -6.34 2.86
N GLU A 119 26.29 -6.55 4.17
CA GLU A 119 27.43 -6.49 5.08
C GLU A 119 27.35 -7.63 6.08
N ASN A 120 28.44 -8.41 6.23
CA ASN A 120 28.53 -9.52 7.20
C ASN A 120 27.32 -10.49 7.16
N ASP A 121 26.92 -10.94 5.97
CA ASP A 121 25.76 -11.83 5.75
C ASP A 121 24.39 -11.26 6.15
N VAL A 122 24.32 -9.95 6.37
CA VAL A 122 23.08 -9.23 6.63
C VAL A 122 22.76 -8.36 5.41
N ILE A 123 21.54 -8.49 4.90
CA ILE A 123 20.99 -7.60 3.88
C ILE A 123 20.28 -6.47 4.62
N SER A 124 20.69 -5.24 4.34
CA SER A 124 20.01 -4.03 4.78
C SER A 124 19.44 -3.32 3.57
N THR A 125 18.12 -3.18 3.54
CA THR A 125 17.38 -2.53 2.45
C THR A 125 16.81 -1.21 2.93
N ASP A 126 17.18 -0.12 2.28
CA ASP A 126 16.67 1.21 2.54
C ASP A 126 15.24 1.36 1.98
N LEU A 127 14.34 1.86 2.82
CA LEU A 127 12.94 2.14 2.51
C LEU A 127 12.65 3.64 2.47
N SER A 128 13.65 4.50 2.68
CA SER A 128 13.47 5.97 2.71
C SER A 128 12.90 6.56 1.41
N TRP A 129 13.00 5.83 0.30
CA TRP A 129 12.46 6.21 -1.01
C TRP A 129 10.96 5.99 -1.16
N ILE A 130 10.33 5.14 -0.34
CA ILE A 130 8.89 4.82 -0.43
C ILE A 130 7.98 6.07 -0.42
N PRO A 131 8.19 7.05 0.48
CA PRO A 131 7.46 8.32 0.39
C PRO A 131 7.99 9.19 -0.75
N PHE A 132 7.66 8.86 -1.99
CA PHE A 132 7.98 9.67 -3.16
C PHE A 132 6.73 10.31 -3.78
N LYS A 133 6.96 11.33 -4.61
CA LYS A 133 5.92 11.94 -5.44
C LYS A 133 6.46 12.32 -6.81
N VAL A 134 5.78 11.90 -7.86
CA VAL A 134 6.09 12.33 -9.22
C VAL A 134 5.43 13.69 -9.44
N LEU A 135 6.25 14.74 -9.62
CA LEU A 135 5.77 16.11 -9.80
C LEU A 135 5.46 16.44 -11.27
N SER A 136 6.08 15.72 -12.21
CA SER A 136 5.90 15.91 -13.63
C SER A 136 4.51 15.47 -14.09
N ASP A 137 3.96 16.19 -15.06
CA ASP A 137 2.68 15.85 -15.66
C ASP A 137 2.86 14.72 -16.69
N LEU A 138 2.59 13.48 -16.26
CA LEU A 138 2.65 12.32 -17.12
C LEU A 138 1.36 12.19 -17.95
N LYS A 139 1.52 12.18 -19.27
CA LYS A 139 0.40 12.22 -20.23
C LYS A 139 0.42 11.06 -21.21
N VAL A 140 -0.78 10.70 -21.67
CA VAL A 140 -0.98 9.84 -22.84
C VAL A 140 -2.09 10.43 -23.70
N GLY A 141 -1.74 10.87 -24.91
CA GLY A 141 -2.65 11.67 -25.74
C GLY A 141 -3.10 12.95 -25.00
N ASN A 142 -4.42 13.07 -24.77
CA ASN A 142 -5.04 14.21 -24.07
C ASN A 142 -5.35 13.91 -22.59
N LEU A 143 -4.94 12.76 -22.06
CA LEU A 143 -5.13 12.40 -20.66
C LEU A 143 -3.88 12.74 -19.84
N SER A 144 -4.01 13.62 -18.86
CA SER A 144 -3.06 13.70 -17.74
C SER A 144 -3.40 12.58 -16.76
N TYR A 145 -2.55 11.56 -16.69
CA TYR A 145 -2.81 10.43 -15.79
C TYR A 145 -2.12 10.58 -14.45
N ASN A 146 -1.15 11.50 -14.30
CA ASN A 146 -0.54 11.78 -13.00
C ASN A 146 -1.18 12.95 -12.25
N LEU A 147 -1.25 14.15 -12.85
CA LEU A 147 -1.75 15.37 -12.20
C LEU A 147 -3.26 15.56 -12.35
N VAL A 148 -3.99 14.47 -12.08
CA VAL A 148 -5.44 14.34 -12.35
C VAL A 148 -6.28 15.35 -11.57
N GLY A 149 -5.83 15.69 -10.37
CA GLY A 149 -6.50 16.66 -9.52
C GLY A 149 -6.44 18.07 -10.08
N GLU A 150 -5.25 18.48 -10.53
CA GLU A 150 -5.02 19.80 -11.11
C GLU A 150 -5.70 19.95 -12.47
N GLU A 151 -5.62 18.94 -13.33
CA GLU A 151 -6.13 18.99 -14.70
C GLU A 151 -7.67 18.87 -14.77
N TYR A 152 -8.28 18.01 -13.93
CA TYR A 152 -9.71 17.68 -14.09
C TYR A 152 -10.58 18.05 -12.88
N LEU A 153 -10.15 17.74 -11.66
CA LEU A 153 -11.00 17.93 -10.48
C LEU A 153 -11.07 19.40 -10.06
N ARG A 154 -9.94 20.10 -9.97
CA ARG A 154 -9.88 21.52 -9.55
C ARG A 154 -10.70 22.42 -10.48
N PRO A 155 -10.60 22.33 -11.82
CA PRO A 155 -11.44 23.12 -12.72
C PRO A 155 -12.94 22.82 -12.55
N ALA A 156 -13.33 21.55 -12.40
CA ALA A 156 -14.73 21.19 -12.21
C ALA A 156 -15.31 21.73 -10.88
N ILE A 157 -14.51 21.72 -9.79
CA ILE A 157 -14.90 22.35 -8.52
C ILE A 157 -15.04 23.87 -8.69
N TYR A 158 -14.13 24.51 -9.43
CA TYR A 158 -14.21 25.93 -9.72
C TYR A 158 -15.46 26.30 -10.52
N GLU A 159 -15.79 25.51 -11.55
CA GLU A 159 -17.01 25.70 -12.34
C GLU A 159 -18.27 25.54 -11.49
N LEU A 160 -18.36 24.47 -10.68
CA LEU A 160 -19.49 24.25 -9.78
C LEU A 160 -19.66 25.42 -8.80
N ALA A 161 -18.57 25.92 -8.24
CA ALA A 161 -18.61 27.07 -7.32
C ALA A 161 -19.08 28.37 -8.02
N ASN A 162 -18.68 28.58 -9.27
CA ASN A 162 -19.04 29.77 -10.04
C ASN A 162 -20.47 29.73 -10.56
N GLN A 163 -21.05 28.55 -10.78
CA GLN A 163 -22.48 28.43 -11.13
C GLN A 163 -23.39 28.99 -10.02
N SER A 164 -22.92 28.96 -8.76
CA SER A 164 -23.56 29.60 -7.61
C SER A 164 -23.13 31.06 -7.35
N ALA A 165 -22.27 31.66 -8.16
CA ALA A 165 -21.78 33.03 -7.94
C ALA A 165 -22.80 34.07 -8.42
N PRO A 166 -23.17 35.11 -7.63
CA PRO A 166 -24.29 36.04 -7.90
C PRO A 166 -24.31 36.74 -9.28
N SER A 167 -23.19 36.72 -10.01
CA SER A 167 -23.03 37.31 -11.34
C SER A 167 -23.42 36.39 -12.50
N HIS A 168 -23.76 35.12 -12.26
CA HIS A 168 -24.14 34.16 -13.31
C HIS A 168 -25.67 34.04 -13.42
N GLU A 169 -26.24 33.93 -14.64
CA GLU A 169 -27.70 33.89 -14.85
C GLU A 169 -28.42 32.72 -14.13
N LEU A 170 -27.69 31.66 -13.79
CA LEU A 170 -28.16 30.50 -13.02
C LEU A 170 -27.93 30.59 -11.50
N ALA A 171 -27.21 31.61 -11.02
CA ALA A 171 -26.79 31.70 -9.61
C ALA A 171 -27.94 31.90 -8.63
N ASN A 172 -29.07 32.41 -9.11
CA ASN A 172 -30.26 32.66 -8.29
C ASN A 172 -31.15 31.42 -8.12
N GLN A 173 -30.62 30.20 -8.33
CA GLN A 173 -31.42 28.97 -8.25
C GLN A 173 -30.74 27.80 -7.52
N SER A 174 -29.46 27.90 -7.17
CA SER A 174 -28.73 26.78 -6.55
C SER A 174 -27.65 27.20 -5.54
N ASN A 175 -27.63 26.54 -4.38
CA ASN A 175 -26.55 26.62 -3.39
C ASN A 175 -25.60 25.43 -3.56
N VAL A 176 -24.29 25.69 -3.51
CA VAL A 176 -23.25 24.65 -3.62
C VAL A 176 -22.50 24.55 -2.30
N ASN A 177 -22.55 23.37 -1.68
CA ASN A 177 -21.86 23.06 -0.44
C ASN A 177 -20.77 22.01 -0.67
N PHE A 178 -19.62 22.21 -0.04
CA PHE A 178 -18.47 21.33 -0.13
C PHE A 178 -18.19 20.66 1.21
N PHE A 179 -17.82 19.38 1.19
CA PHE A 179 -17.51 18.64 2.40
C PHE A 179 -16.26 17.76 2.28
N SER A 180 -15.44 17.75 3.34
CA SER A 180 -14.27 16.87 3.51
C SER A 180 -13.66 16.98 4.92
N PRO A 181 -13.25 15.87 5.57
CA PRO A 181 -13.73 14.50 5.31
C PRO A 181 -15.16 14.32 5.85
N PHE A 182 -15.89 13.32 5.35
CA PHE A 182 -17.14 12.82 5.93
C PHE A 182 -18.17 13.90 6.33
N TYR A 183 -18.81 14.54 5.35
CA TYR A 183 -19.83 15.61 5.55
C TYR A 183 -19.38 16.78 6.45
N THR A 184 -18.08 16.95 6.69
CA THR A 184 -17.54 18.12 7.39
C THR A 184 -17.51 19.31 6.42
N PRO A 185 -18.24 20.41 6.67
CA PRO A 185 -18.28 21.54 5.74
C PRO A 185 -16.91 22.19 5.55
N ILE A 186 -16.56 22.49 4.31
CA ILE A 186 -15.32 23.18 3.95
C ILE A 186 -15.61 24.36 3.01
N THR A 187 -14.65 25.28 2.91
CA THR A 187 -14.74 26.40 1.97
C THR A 187 -14.46 25.94 0.54
N THR A 188 -14.92 26.72 -0.45
CA THR A 188 -14.58 26.51 -1.87
C THR A 188 -13.07 26.48 -2.10
N SER A 189 -12.30 27.36 -1.44
CA SER A 189 -10.84 27.37 -1.57
C SER A 189 -10.20 26.09 -1.05
N MET A 190 -10.69 25.57 0.09
CA MET A 190 -10.26 24.27 0.61
C MET A 190 -10.61 23.14 -0.36
N ALA A 191 -11.82 23.14 -0.92
CA ALA A 191 -12.27 22.12 -1.86
C ALA A 191 -11.41 22.12 -3.14
N MET A 192 -11.11 23.30 -3.69
CA MET A 192 -10.21 23.43 -4.85
C MET A 192 -8.79 22.95 -4.56
N ASN A 193 -8.27 23.22 -3.36
CA ASN A 193 -6.93 22.75 -2.97
C ASN A 193 -6.91 21.23 -2.77
N ILE A 194 -7.93 20.66 -2.12
CA ILE A 194 -8.05 19.21 -1.94
C ILE A 194 -8.14 18.52 -3.30
N ALA A 195 -9.09 18.95 -4.15
CA ALA A 195 -9.26 18.44 -5.50
C ALA A 195 -7.97 18.55 -6.33
N GLY A 196 -7.33 19.70 -6.24
CA GLY A 196 -6.17 20.06 -7.05
C GLY A 196 -4.84 19.48 -6.63
N ASN A 197 -4.74 18.89 -5.45
CA ASN A 197 -3.51 18.26 -4.95
C ASN A 197 -3.47 16.76 -5.19
N VAL A 198 -4.56 16.18 -5.72
CA VAL A 198 -4.65 14.75 -6.04
C VAL A 198 -3.74 14.42 -7.21
N SER A 199 -2.89 13.42 -7.01
CA SER A 199 -2.04 12.84 -8.03
C SER A 199 -2.03 11.32 -7.87
N THR A 200 -1.89 10.58 -8.98
CA THR A 200 -1.87 9.11 -8.94
C THR A 200 -0.57 8.56 -8.35
N PHE A 201 0.52 9.31 -8.42
CA PHE A 201 1.83 8.91 -7.88
C PHE A 201 2.26 9.86 -6.76
N ASP A 202 1.42 10.00 -5.73
CA ASP A 202 1.74 10.71 -4.48
C ASP A 202 1.68 9.75 -3.29
N PHE A 203 2.86 9.31 -2.86
CA PHE A 203 3.05 8.38 -1.76
C PHE A 203 3.67 9.03 -0.52
N ASN A 204 3.75 10.36 -0.47
CA ASN A 204 4.31 11.10 0.67
C ASN A 204 3.63 10.77 2.00
N GLN A 205 2.35 10.43 1.97
CA GLN A 205 1.58 9.96 3.13
C GLN A 205 2.14 8.69 3.79
N PHE A 206 3.00 7.92 3.11
CA PHE A 206 3.66 6.73 3.63
C PHE A 206 4.93 7.06 4.44
N SER A 207 5.28 8.35 4.56
CA SER A 207 6.40 8.86 5.39
C SER A 207 6.27 8.58 6.89
N THR A 208 5.22 7.88 7.32
CA THR A 208 5.09 7.42 8.71
C THR A 208 6.20 6.44 9.08
N ASN A 209 6.58 6.44 10.36
CA ASN A 209 7.59 5.52 10.88
C ASN A 209 7.24 4.05 10.55
N PHE A 210 8.05 3.41 9.71
CA PHE A 210 7.83 2.03 9.26
C PHE A 210 7.75 1.02 10.42
N THR A 211 8.34 1.33 11.58
CA THR A 211 8.23 0.48 12.78
C THR A 211 6.79 0.40 13.33
N SER A 212 5.91 1.34 12.95
CA SER A 212 4.48 1.31 13.30
C SER A 212 3.63 0.42 12.39
N TRP A 213 4.20 -0.09 11.29
CA TRP A 213 3.48 -0.94 10.34
C TRP A 213 3.24 -2.31 10.96
N SER A 214 2.11 -2.92 10.59
CA SER A 214 1.74 -4.23 11.13
C SER A 214 2.60 -5.31 10.49
N LYS A 215 3.43 -5.98 11.31
CA LYS A 215 4.29 -7.09 10.88
C LYS A 215 3.52 -8.41 10.89
N TYR A 216 3.64 -9.18 9.82
CA TYR A 216 3.14 -10.53 9.67
C TYR A 216 4.24 -11.44 9.11
N PHE A 217 4.27 -12.70 9.54
CA PHE A 217 5.16 -13.72 9.00
C PHE A 217 4.32 -14.90 8.51
N ASP A 218 4.44 -15.23 7.23
CA ASP A 218 3.80 -16.40 6.63
C ASP A 218 4.77 -17.57 6.65
N GLU A 219 4.45 -18.61 7.44
CA GLU A 219 5.25 -19.82 7.55
C GLU A 219 5.26 -20.66 6.26
N LYS A 220 4.23 -20.54 5.40
CA LYS A 220 4.12 -21.32 4.16
C LYS A 220 4.99 -20.78 3.05
N SER A 221 4.95 -19.46 2.84
CA SER A 221 5.80 -18.78 1.85
C SER A 221 7.17 -18.42 2.42
N PHE A 222 7.34 -18.54 3.74
CA PHE A 222 8.54 -18.12 4.47
C PHE A 222 8.87 -16.64 4.22
N THR A 223 7.85 -15.78 4.29
CA THR A 223 7.93 -14.34 3.95
C THR A 223 7.54 -13.51 5.17
N THR A 224 8.28 -12.43 5.43
CA THR A 224 7.87 -11.39 6.37
C THR A 224 7.28 -10.22 5.59
N SER A 225 6.11 -9.73 6.00
CA SER A 225 5.45 -8.57 5.42
C SER A 225 5.15 -7.51 6.47
N TRP A 226 5.25 -6.24 6.08
CA TRP A 226 4.80 -5.09 6.85
C TRP A 226 3.72 -4.37 6.09
N ASN A 227 2.60 -4.09 6.76
CA ASN A 227 1.44 -3.47 6.17
C ASN A 227 1.13 -2.13 6.84
N LEU A 228 1.03 -1.08 6.04
CA LEU A 228 0.43 0.19 6.43
C LEU A 228 -1.10 0.04 6.30
N PRO A 229 -1.87 0.25 7.39
CA PRO A 229 -3.32 0.26 7.29
C PRO A 229 -3.82 1.28 6.26
N THR A 230 -4.92 0.94 5.59
CA THR A 230 -5.56 1.79 4.59
C THR A 230 -5.86 3.18 5.15
N ARG A 231 -5.54 4.21 4.35
CA ARG A 231 -5.78 5.62 4.66
C ARG A 231 -6.54 6.28 3.52
N THR A 232 -7.52 7.11 3.85
CA THR A 232 -8.24 7.90 2.84
C THR A 232 -7.38 9.07 2.39
N ILE A 233 -7.12 9.15 1.08
CA ILE A 233 -6.28 10.19 0.47
C ILE A 233 -7.11 11.29 -0.17
N LEU A 234 -8.33 10.95 -0.57
CA LEU A 234 -9.31 11.86 -1.12
C LEU A 234 -10.70 11.44 -0.67
N ASP A 235 -11.42 12.38 -0.07
CA ASP A 235 -12.84 12.26 0.26
C ASP A 235 -13.48 13.64 0.06
N LEU A 236 -13.88 13.94 -1.18
CA LEU A 236 -14.44 15.23 -1.54
C LEU A 236 -15.89 15.07 -2.01
N ARG A 237 -16.82 15.71 -1.31
CA ARG A 237 -18.25 15.73 -1.66
C ARG A 237 -18.68 17.13 -2.03
N VAL A 238 -19.51 17.22 -3.07
CA VAL A 238 -20.17 18.44 -3.49
C VAL A 238 -21.67 18.20 -3.51
N GLN A 239 -22.43 19.09 -2.88
CA GLN A 239 -23.88 19.03 -2.88
C GLN A 239 -24.43 20.31 -3.49
N VAL A 240 -25.23 20.16 -4.54
CA VAL A 240 -25.88 21.27 -5.25
C VAL A 240 -27.36 21.22 -4.96
N THR A 241 -27.85 22.11 -4.10
CA THR A 241 -29.27 22.19 -3.71
C THR A 241 -29.97 23.35 -4.40
N SER A 242 -31.25 23.19 -4.75
CA SER A 242 -32.03 24.34 -5.23
C SER A 242 -32.31 25.32 -4.09
N GLU A 243 -32.37 26.61 -4.38
CA GLU A 243 -32.66 27.66 -3.38
C GLU A 243 -34.03 27.47 -2.70
N ASN A 244 -34.98 26.83 -3.39
CA ASN A 244 -36.32 26.52 -2.87
C ASN A 244 -36.42 25.17 -2.15
N ALA A 245 -35.32 24.44 -2.02
CA ALA A 245 -35.32 23.12 -1.40
C ALA A 245 -35.33 23.25 0.14
N THR A 246 -36.40 22.76 0.77
CA THR A 246 -36.53 22.65 2.23
C THR A 246 -35.71 21.49 2.82
N ASP A 247 -35.22 20.58 1.98
CA ASP A 247 -34.34 19.47 2.34
C ASP A 247 -33.04 19.56 1.54
N LEU A 248 -31.91 19.70 2.24
CA LEU A 248 -30.57 19.74 1.64
C LEU A 248 -30.24 18.45 0.86
N ARG A 249 -30.98 17.35 1.05
CA ARG A 249 -30.81 16.07 0.34
C ARG A 249 -31.49 15.99 -1.03
N THR A 250 -32.23 17.03 -1.44
CA THR A 250 -32.96 17.03 -2.72
C THR A 250 -32.15 17.59 -3.91
N GLY A 251 -30.83 17.64 -3.76
CA GLY A 251 -29.89 18.19 -4.73
C GLY A 251 -29.10 17.13 -5.52
N ALA A 252 -28.33 17.58 -6.51
CA ALA A 252 -27.32 16.73 -7.16
C ALA A 252 -26.12 16.55 -6.20
N GLU A 253 -25.65 15.31 -6.05
CA GLU A 253 -24.48 14.98 -5.24
C GLU A 253 -23.35 14.48 -6.12
N PHE A 254 -22.19 15.14 -6.01
CA PHE A 254 -20.95 14.73 -6.64
C PHE A 254 -19.94 14.29 -5.59
N TYR A 255 -19.09 13.36 -5.98
CA TYR A 255 -18.16 12.68 -5.12
C TYR A 255 -16.88 12.32 -5.86
N SER A 256 -15.76 12.44 -5.16
CA SER A 256 -14.47 11.90 -5.57
C SER A 256 -13.80 11.23 -4.37
N TYR A 257 -13.26 10.04 -4.61
CA TYR A 257 -12.75 9.16 -3.56
C TYR A 257 -11.53 8.38 -4.00
N ALA A 258 -10.56 8.30 -3.09
CA ALA A 258 -9.47 7.36 -3.16
C ALA A 258 -8.95 7.06 -1.75
N ASP A 259 -8.62 5.79 -1.53
CA ASP A 259 -7.83 5.33 -0.38
C ASP A 259 -6.41 5.01 -0.82
N ALA A 260 -5.53 4.70 0.12
CA ALA A 260 -4.22 4.16 -0.15
C ALA A 260 -3.76 3.19 0.93
N TYR A 261 -3.00 2.18 0.54
CA TYR A 261 -2.34 1.24 1.45
C TYR A 261 -0.98 0.85 0.89
N ALA A 262 -0.11 0.31 1.76
CA ALA A 262 1.22 -0.11 1.34
C ALA A 262 1.63 -1.39 2.04
N THR A 263 2.36 -2.24 1.31
CA THR A 263 2.92 -3.49 1.79
C THR A 263 4.38 -3.58 1.38
N VAL A 264 5.25 -3.88 2.33
CA VAL A 264 6.65 -4.24 2.07
C VAL A 264 6.84 -5.69 2.48
N SER A 265 7.44 -6.50 1.63
CA SER A 265 7.65 -7.93 1.87
C SER A 265 9.07 -8.36 1.54
N ILE A 266 9.58 -9.32 2.31
CA ILE A 266 10.90 -9.90 2.15
C ILE A 266 10.86 -11.43 2.35
N PRO A 267 11.77 -12.19 1.71
CA PRO A 267 11.99 -13.57 2.06
C PRO A 267 12.64 -13.69 3.46
N GLY A 268 12.23 -14.70 4.20
CA GLY A 268 12.75 -15.02 5.51
C GLY A 268 12.22 -14.13 6.63
N GLN A 269 12.94 -14.17 7.75
CA GLN A 269 12.67 -13.30 8.89
C GLN A 269 13.45 -12.00 8.74
N GLY A 270 12.78 -10.87 8.95
CA GLY A 270 13.46 -9.59 9.08
C GLY A 270 12.80 -8.66 10.08
N VAL A 271 13.48 -7.55 10.32
CA VAL A 271 13.07 -6.51 11.25
C VAL A 271 13.25 -5.16 10.59
N ILE A 272 12.28 -4.28 10.76
CA ILE A 272 12.43 -2.88 10.38
C ILE A 272 13.08 -2.13 11.53
N VAL A 273 14.16 -1.42 11.21
CA VAL A 273 14.84 -0.48 12.10
C VAL A 273 14.87 0.86 11.39
N ASP A 274 14.17 1.85 11.93
CA ASP A 274 14.03 3.18 11.33
C ASP A 274 13.47 3.11 9.89
N HIS A 275 14.28 3.43 8.87
CA HIS A 275 13.91 3.37 7.45
C HIS A 275 14.56 2.18 6.73
N SER A 276 15.00 1.15 7.44
CA SER A 276 15.66 0.01 6.80
C SER A 276 15.08 -1.32 7.25
N VAL A 277 14.91 -2.22 6.30
CA VAL A 277 14.62 -3.63 6.56
C VAL A 277 15.93 -4.37 6.66
N ILE A 278 16.11 -5.09 7.76
CA ILE A 278 17.28 -5.91 8.03
C ILE A 278 16.84 -7.36 8.00
N CYS A 279 17.47 -8.17 7.16
CA CYS A 279 17.27 -9.61 7.12
C CYS A 279 18.60 -10.36 6.97
N GLU A 280 18.61 -11.60 7.43
CA GLU A 280 19.74 -12.49 7.16
C GLU A 280 19.74 -12.86 5.67
N ASN A 281 20.91 -12.83 5.05
CA ASN A 281 21.06 -13.28 3.67
C ASN A 281 20.69 -14.77 3.59
N SER A 282 19.59 -15.08 2.91
CA SER A 282 19.02 -16.43 2.77
C SER A 282 19.96 -17.42 2.07
N SER A 283 21.02 -16.94 1.42
CA SER A 283 22.09 -17.77 0.85
C SER A 283 22.89 -18.54 1.91
N ASN A 284 22.81 -18.15 3.19
CA ASN A 284 23.65 -18.74 4.21
C ASN A 284 22.95 -19.82 5.04
N ARG A 285 23.50 -21.03 4.94
CA ARG A 285 23.10 -22.27 5.62
C ARG A 285 23.21 -22.18 7.15
N TYR A 286 23.42 -21.01 7.75
CA TYR A 286 23.72 -20.87 9.18
C TYR A 286 22.57 -21.22 10.09
N SER A 287 21.33 -20.91 9.73
CA SER A 287 20.15 -21.35 10.48
C SER A 287 20.00 -22.88 10.43
N ILE A 288 20.27 -23.50 9.28
CA ILE A 288 20.34 -24.97 9.14
C ILE A 288 21.53 -25.55 9.92
N ILE A 289 22.70 -24.90 9.90
CA ILE A 289 23.91 -25.32 10.62
C ILE A 289 23.70 -25.17 12.13
N MET A 290 23.08 -24.09 12.61
CA MET A 290 22.72 -23.89 14.01
C MET A 290 21.72 -24.95 14.46
N LEU A 291 20.66 -25.17 13.68
CA LEU A 291 19.68 -26.21 13.99
C LEU A 291 20.33 -27.60 14.03
N THR A 292 21.21 -27.89 13.08
CA THR A 292 22.00 -29.14 13.03
C THR A 292 22.90 -29.26 14.26
N ASN A 293 23.61 -28.19 14.65
CA ASN A 293 24.46 -28.16 15.84
C ASN A 293 23.65 -28.39 17.12
N ILE A 294 22.47 -27.78 17.24
CA ILE A 294 21.57 -27.99 18.38
C ILE A 294 21.12 -29.46 18.43
N ILE A 295 20.72 -30.04 17.31
CA ILE A 295 20.31 -31.45 17.22
C ILE A 295 21.48 -32.38 17.59
N VAL A 296 22.68 -32.10 17.11
CA VAL A 296 23.91 -32.86 17.43
C VAL A 296 24.24 -32.79 18.92
N LEU A 297 24.16 -31.59 19.52
CA LEU A 297 24.40 -31.39 20.96
C LEU A 297 23.37 -32.15 21.81
N ILE A 298 22.09 -32.07 21.47
CA ILE A 298 21.02 -32.82 22.17
C ILE A 298 21.27 -34.33 22.04
N SER A 299 21.63 -34.80 20.85
CA SER A 299 21.93 -36.21 20.59
C SER A 299 23.12 -36.70 21.42
N LEU A 300 24.19 -35.91 21.52
CA LEU A 300 25.36 -36.20 22.36
C LEU A 300 24.99 -36.30 23.84
N VAL A 301 24.12 -35.42 24.35
CA VAL A 301 23.64 -35.50 25.74
C VAL A 301 22.81 -36.77 25.97
N ILE A 302 21.95 -37.14 25.02
CA ILE A 302 21.15 -38.37 25.12
C ILE A 302 22.06 -39.61 25.13
N VAL A 303 23.01 -39.69 24.18
CA VAL A 303 23.94 -40.83 24.05
C VAL A 303 24.84 -40.95 25.28
N SER A 304 25.42 -39.85 25.75
CA SER A 304 26.28 -39.85 26.95
C SER A 304 25.50 -40.28 28.20
N ARG A 305 24.25 -39.83 28.36
CA ARG A 305 23.38 -40.28 29.46
C ARG A 305 23.06 -41.77 29.38
N TYR A 306 22.80 -42.29 28.18
CA TYR A 306 22.50 -43.71 27.97
C TYR A 306 23.74 -44.60 28.20
N ALA A 307 24.90 -44.18 27.70
CA ALA A 307 26.18 -44.85 27.92
C ALA A 307 26.57 -44.84 29.41
N GLY A 308 26.37 -43.71 30.10
CA GLY A 308 26.60 -43.60 31.54
C GLY A 308 25.70 -44.52 32.36
N LYS A 309 24.41 -44.60 32.05
CA LYS A 309 23.48 -45.58 32.67
C LYS A 309 23.95 -47.01 32.45
N ARG A 310 24.28 -47.39 31.21
CA ARG A 310 24.75 -48.73 30.88
C ARG A 310 26.00 -49.10 31.67
N LEU A 311 26.99 -48.20 31.75
CA LEU A 311 28.22 -48.43 32.52
C LEU A 311 27.98 -48.56 34.03
N MET A 312 26.99 -47.86 34.59
CA MET A 312 26.60 -47.99 35.99
C MET A 312 25.84 -49.30 36.27
N ASP A 313 25.01 -49.77 35.33
CA ASP A 313 24.31 -51.04 35.44
C ASP A 313 25.29 -52.24 35.31
N THR A 314 26.31 -52.15 34.46
CA THR A 314 27.36 -53.20 34.36
C THR A 314 28.25 -53.29 35.60
N LYS A 315 28.39 -52.21 36.38
CA LYS A 315 29.13 -52.21 37.66
C LYS A 315 28.29 -52.70 38.85
N ARG A 316 26.97 -52.87 38.70
CA ARG A 316 26.03 -53.24 39.76
C ARG A 316 25.67 -54.73 39.82
N THR A 317 26.37 -55.59 39.09
CA THR A 317 26.35 -57.04 39.32
C THR A 317 27.51 -57.44 40.24
N PRO A 318 27.35 -57.43 41.58
CA PRO A 318 28.16 -58.25 42.44
C PRO A 318 27.75 -59.73 42.27
N ASN A 319 28.74 -60.62 42.33
CA ASN A 319 28.54 -62.06 42.51
C ASN A 319 27.64 -62.37 43.71
#